data_AF-A0A821G3N5-F1
#
_entry.id   AF-A0A821G3N5-F1
#
_cell.length_a   1.000
_cell.length_b   1.000
_cell.length_c   1.000
_cell.angle_alpha   90.00
_cell.angle_beta   90.00
_cell.angle_gamma   90.00
#
_symmetry.space_group_name_H-M   'P 1'
#
loop_
_entity.id
_entity.type
_entity.pdbx_description
1 polymer ?
#
loop_
_entity_poly.entity_id
_entity_poly.type
_entity_poly.pdbx_seq_one_letter_code
_entity_poly.pdbx_strand_id
1 'polypeptide(L)' 'NVFEFDEANLFDEQINKNKEGPLTKSIRLTAALILRNIARHSSIGKQNLRQYEQIIANLALESTEASQILSSCLFELCN' A
#
# COMPACT_ATOMS: atom_id res chain seq x y z
N ASN A 1 23.31 -30.26 6.38
CA ASN A 1 24.58 -29.64 5.96
C ASN A 1 24.63 -28.23 6.51
N VAL A 2 25.74 -27.80 7.13
CA VAL A 2 25.89 -26.42 7.64
C VAL A 2 25.72 -25.38 6.52
N PHE A 3 26.20 -25.70 5.32
CA PHE A 3 26.04 -24.87 4.11
C PHE A 3 24.58 -24.65 3.67
N GLU A 4 23.72 -25.65 3.85
CA GLU A 4 22.30 -25.58 3.48
C GLU A 4 21.49 -24.76 4.49
N PHE A 5 21.96 -24.70 5.74
CA PHE A 5 21.39 -23.89 6.82
C PHE A 5 21.72 -22.39 6.66
N ASP A 6 22.92 -22.06 6.18
CA ASP A 6 23.33 -20.67 5.92
C ASP A 6 22.61 -20.07 4.69
N GLU A 7 22.35 -20.86 3.64
CA GLU A 7 21.55 -20.42 2.49
C GLU A 7 20.10 -20.11 2.88
N ALA A 8 19.47 -20.95 3.72
CA ALA A 8 18.12 -20.72 4.21
C ALA A 8 17.99 -19.42 5.02
N ASN A 9 18.95 -19.15 5.91
CA ASN A 9 18.99 -17.90 6.69
C ASN A 9 19.19 -16.66 5.81
N LEU A 10 20.07 -16.75 4.79
CA LEU A 10 20.29 -15.65 3.85
C LEU A 10 19.03 -15.37 3.00
N PHE A 11 18.33 -16.43 2.60
CA PHE A 11 17.07 -16.32 1.86
C PHE A 11 15.97 -15.68 2.71
N ASP A 12 15.85 -16.07 3.98
CA ASP A 12 14.92 -15.48 4.93
C ASP A 12 15.25 -14.01 5.24
N GLU A 13 16.52 -13.65 5.36
CA GLU A 13 16.95 -12.25 5.50
C GLU A 13 16.62 -11.41 4.27
N GLN A 14 16.80 -11.97 3.05
CA GLN A 14 16.42 -11.29 1.82
C GLN A 14 14.90 -11.13 1.69
N ILE A 15 14.13 -12.15 2.06
CA ILE A 15 12.66 -12.08 2.12
C ILE A 15 12.21 -11.02 3.13
N ASN A 16 12.87 -10.94 4.29
CA ASN A 16 12.50 -9.99 5.34
C ASN A 16 12.97 -8.56 5.05
N LYS A 17 14.09 -8.35 4.34
CA LYS A 17 14.52 -7.02 3.89
C LYS A 17 13.52 -6.37 2.92
N ASN A 18 12.83 -7.18 2.11
CA ASN A 18 11.84 -6.71 1.15
C ASN A 18 10.45 -6.51 1.78
N LYS A 19 10.23 -6.93 3.03
CA LYS A 19 8.96 -6.72 3.74
C LYS A 19 9.03 -5.41 4.50
N GLU A 20 8.06 -4.53 4.25
CA GLU A 20 7.91 -3.31 5.03
C GLU A 20 7.87 -3.63 6.54
N GLY A 21 8.65 -2.86 7.31
CA GLY A 21 8.60 -2.91 8.77
C GLY A 21 7.21 -2.51 9.31
N PRO A 22 6.87 -2.91 10.54
CA PRO A 22 5.54 -2.70 11.12
C PRO A 22 5.13 -1.22 11.16
N LEU A 23 6.06 -0.33 11.49
CA LEU A 23 5.79 1.11 11.52
C LEU A 23 5.43 1.66 10.13
N THR A 24 6.21 1.29 9.10
CA THR A 24 5.96 1.70 7.71
C THR A 24 4.61 1.20 7.23
N LYS A 25 4.25 -0.05 7.54
CA LYS A 25 2.93 -0.61 7.23
C LYS A 25 1.80 0.22 7.86
N SER A 26 1.90 0.56 9.15
CA SER A 26 0.88 1.36 9.84
C SER A 26 0.74 2.77 9.24
N ILE A 27 1.85 3.40 8.86
CA ILE A 27 1.83 4.70 8.18
C ILE A 27 1.11 4.59 6.83
N ARG A 28 1.46 3.59 6.01
CA ARG A 28 0.84 3.35 4.70
C ARG A 28 -0.66 3.10 4.82
N LEU A 29 -1.06 2.25 5.76
CA LEU A 29 -2.47 1.93 6.00
C LEU A 29 -3.26 3.16 6.44
N THR A 30 -2.71 3.94 7.37
CA THR A 30 -3.34 5.18 7.84
C THR A 30 -3.48 6.20 6.71
N ALA A 31 -2.44 6.35 5.86
CA ALA A 31 -2.49 7.22 4.70
C ALA A 31 -3.56 6.78 3.70
N ALA A 32 -3.66 5.48 3.39
CA ALA A 32 -4.68 4.93 2.49
C ALA A 32 -6.11 5.20 3.01
N LEU A 33 -6.32 5.05 4.32
CA LEU A 33 -7.61 5.36 4.97
C LEU A 33 -7.97 6.84 4.85
N ILE A 34 -6.99 7.74 5.07
CA ILE A 34 -7.19 9.19 4.94
C ILE A 34 -7.57 9.53 3.50
N LEU A 35 -6.84 9.00 2.51
CA LEU A 35 -7.13 9.23 1.08
C LEU A 35 -8.54 8.76 0.71
N ARG A 36 -8.93 7.55 1.13
CA ARG A 36 -10.29 7.04 0.89
C ARG A 36 -11.35 7.93 1.55
N ASN A 37 -11.12 8.39 2.78
CA ASN A 37 -12.06 9.27 3.47
C ASN A 37 -12.19 10.62 2.75
N ILE A 38 -11.08 11.19 2.25
CA ILE A 38 -11.11 12.41 1.45
C ILE A 38 -11.92 12.18 0.16
N ALA A 39 -11.64 11.09 -0.57
CA ALA A 39 -12.35 10.74 -1.80
C ALA A 39 -13.86 10.59 -1.58
N ARG A 40 -14.27 9.98 -0.45
CA ARG A 40 -15.68 9.73 -0.13
C ARG A 40 -16.43 10.96 0.40
N HIS A 41 -15.77 11.79 1.21
CA HIS A 41 -16.46 12.82 2.01
C HIS A 41 -16.18 14.26 1.59
N SER A 42 -15.21 14.51 0.70
CA SER A 42 -14.87 15.86 0.23
C SER A 42 -14.92 15.93 -1.28
N SER A 43 -15.87 16.66 -1.85
CA SER A 43 -16.00 16.84 -3.31
C SER A 43 -14.78 17.56 -3.90
N ILE A 44 -14.29 18.61 -3.23
CA ILE A 44 -13.07 19.33 -3.62
C ILE A 44 -11.85 18.41 -3.47
N GLY A 45 -11.76 17.69 -2.35
CA GLY A 45 -10.67 16.75 -2.11
C GLY A 45 -10.62 15.63 -3.17
N LYS A 46 -11.78 15.08 -3.53
CA LYS A 46 -11.93 14.10 -4.59
C LYS A 46 -11.47 14.64 -5.95
N GLN A 47 -11.88 15.85 -6.32
CA GLN A 47 -11.39 16.48 -7.56
C GLN A 47 -9.86 16.62 -7.56
N ASN A 48 -9.29 17.08 -6.45
CA ASN A 48 -7.83 17.18 -6.29
C ASN A 48 -7.12 15.82 -6.31
N LEU A 49 -7.78 14.75 -5.86
CA LEU A 49 -7.21 13.40 -5.86
C LEU A 49 -7.18 12.76 -7.25
N ARG A 50 -8.08 13.13 -8.17
CA ARG A 50 -8.12 12.56 -9.54
C ARG A 50 -6.80 12.74 -10.30
N GLN A 51 -6.06 13.82 -10.07
CA GLN A 51 -4.75 14.01 -10.71
C GLN A 51 -3.68 12.99 -10.26
N TYR A 52 -3.91 12.29 -9.14
CA TYR A 52 -3.01 11.25 -8.61
C TYR A 52 -3.53 9.83 -8.85
N GLU A 53 -4.63 9.67 -9.61
CA GLU A 53 -5.30 8.39 -9.84
C GLU A 53 -4.34 7.30 -10.32
N GLN A 54 -3.44 7.62 -11.26
CA GLN A 54 -2.46 6.66 -11.78
C GLN A 54 -1.52 6.11 -10.70
N ILE A 55 -1.07 6.98 -9.77
CA ILE A 55 -0.17 6.55 -8.69
C ILE A 55 -0.95 5.70 -7.69
N ILE A 56 -2.18 6.11 -7.34
CA ILE A 56 -3.05 5.35 -6.44
C ILE A 56 -3.36 3.97 -7.04
N ALA A 57 -3.62 3.88 -8.35
CA ALA A 57 -3.83 2.64 -9.09
C ALA A 57 -2.61 1.72 -9.03
N ASN A 58 -1.41 2.27 -9.29
CA ASN A 58 -0.18 1.49 -9.19
C ASN A 58 0.03 0.92 -7.78
N LEU A 59 -0.24 1.72 -6.74
CA LEU A 59 -0.14 1.29 -5.33
C LEU A 59 -1.24 0.28 -4.95
N ALA A 60 -2.42 0.37 -5.56
CA ALA A 60 -3.52 -0.59 -5.35
C ALA A 60 -3.25 -1.97 -5.96
N LEU A 61 -2.30 -2.08 -6.91
CA LEU A 61 -1.86 -3.35 -7.47
C LEU A 61 -0.80 -4.06 -6.62
N GLU A 62 -0.25 -3.39 -5.61
CA GLU A 62 0.73 -3.99 -4.71
C GLU A 62 0.09 -5.06 -3.81
N SER A 63 0.86 -6.08 -3.43
CA SER A 63 0.42 -7.12 -2.48
C SER A 63 0.55 -6.66 -1.02
N THR A 64 0.04 -5.47 -0.69
CA THR A 64 0.05 -4.91 0.67
C THR A 64 -1.37 -4.82 1.24
N GLU A 65 -1.54 -4.79 2.56
CA GLU A 65 -2.87 -4.61 3.18
C GLU A 65 -3.54 -3.28 2.78
N ALA A 66 -2.73 -2.23 2.59
CA ALA A 66 -3.22 -0.92 2.16
C ALA A 66 -3.82 -0.94 0.74
N SER A 67 -3.45 -1.90 -0.12
CA SER A 67 -3.88 -1.94 -1.52
C SER A 67 -5.39 -2.15 -1.66
N GLN A 68 -6.02 -2.88 -0.74
CA GLN A 68 -7.47 -3.03 -0.68
C GLN A 68 -8.17 -1.70 -0.39
N ILE A 69 -7.59 -0.89 0.51
CA ILE A 69 -8.13 0.43 0.87
C ILE A 69 -7.94 1.41 -0.29
N LEU A 70 -6.80 1.36 -0.99
CA LEU A 70 -6.55 2.18 -2.17
C LEU A 70 -7.46 1.78 -3.34
N SER A 71 -7.78 0.50 -3.50
CA SER A 71 -8.79 0.03 -4.46
C SER A 71 -10.17 0.62 -4.15
N SER A 72 -10.57 0.63 -2.88
CA SER A 72 -11.79 1.32 -2.44
C SER A 72 -11.71 2.83 -2.67
N CYS A 73 -10.55 3.46 -2.47
CA CYS A 73 -10.35 4.88 -2.77
C CYS A 73 -10.56 5.18 -4.27
N LEU A 74 -9.98 4.37 -5.16
CA LEU A 74 -10.16 4.52 -6.61
C LEU A 74 -11.63 4.39 -7.02
N PHE A 75 -12.35 3.42 -6.44
CA PHE A 75 -13.78 3.30 -6.65
C PHE A 75 -14.52 4.60 -6.28
N GLU A 76 -14.22 5.20 -5.12
CA GLU A 76 -14.81 6.48 -4.71
C GLU A 76 -14.40 7.63 -5.66
N LEU A 77 -13.21 7.61 -6.25
CA LEU A 77 -12.80 8.60 -7.26
C LEU A 77 -13.61 8.45 -8.55
N CYS A 78 -13.96 7.24 -8.97
CA CYS A 78 -14.73 7.01 -10.20
C CYS A 78 -16.23 7.37 -10.05
N ASN A 79 -16.81 7.21 -8.86
CA ASN A 79 -18.25 7.46 -8.59
C ASN A 79 -18.53 8.88 -8.10
#